data_AF-A0A3A9AJQ7-F1
#
_entry.id   AF-A0A3A9AJQ7-F1
#
_cell.length_a   1.000
_cell.length_b   1.000
_cell.length_c   1.000
_cell.angle_alpha   90.00
_cell.angle_beta   90.00
_cell.angle_gamma   90.00
#
_symmetry.space_group_name_H-M   'P 1'
#
loop_
_entity.id
_entity.type
_entity.pdbx_description
1 polymer ?
#
loop_
_entity_poly.entity_id
_entity_poly.type
_entity_poly.pdbx_seq_one_letter_code
_entity_poly.pdbx_strand_id
1 'polypeptide(L)'
;MGESILVTTEYLKEKGEEWKELLRQAQSAYLETAKKAEKLEEYFCCKETAVLRKEFSVWRDEGTDIFGAFGKHLGRLESMALIYEEAERSNVNAAVPN
;
A
#
# COMPACT_ATOMS: atom_id res chain seq x y z
N MET A 1 -2.36 -14.60 -34.41
CA MET A 1 -2.45 -14.94 -32.98
C MET A 1 -2.50 -13.63 -32.23
N GLY A 2 -3.63 -13.30 -31.61
CA GLY A 2 -3.75 -12.06 -30.84
C GLY A 2 -2.95 -12.19 -29.55
N GLU A 3 -2.18 -11.15 -29.22
CA GLU A 3 -1.56 -11.01 -27.90
C GLU A 3 -2.67 -11.08 -26.84
N SER A 4 -2.66 -12.11 -26.00
CA SER A 4 -3.58 -12.17 -24.87
C SER A 4 -3.06 -11.22 -23.79
N ILE A 5 -3.74 -10.11 -23.57
CA ILE A 5 -3.47 -9.24 -22.42
C ILE A 5 -3.76 -10.05 -21.16
N LEU A 6 -2.71 -10.47 -20.45
CA LEU A 6 -2.80 -11.26 -19.22
C LEU A 6 -3.27 -10.44 -18.01
N VAL A 7 -3.23 -9.11 -18.12
CA VAL A 7 -3.54 -8.16 -17.06
C VAL A 7 -4.74 -7.34 -17.49
N THR A 8 -5.94 -7.74 -17.08
CA THR A 8 -7.16 -6.95 -17.30
C THR A 8 -7.25 -5.82 -16.27
N THR A 9 -8.00 -4.78 -16.60
CA THR A 9 -8.31 -3.69 -15.66
C THR A 9 -9.05 -4.18 -14.42
N GLU A 10 -9.93 -5.17 -14.57
CA GLU A 10 -10.61 -5.86 -13.46
C GLU A 10 -9.59 -6.52 -12.51
N TYR A 11 -8.63 -7.27 -13.07
CA TYR A 11 -7.56 -7.90 -12.30
C TYR A 11 -6.69 -6.88 -11.57
N LEU A 12 -6.38 -5.74 -12.21
CA LEU A 12 -5.63 -4.64 -11.57
C LEU A 12 -6.41 -3.99 -10.42
N LYS A 13 -7.73 -3.84 -10.55
CA LYS A 13 -8.60 -3.31 -9.49
C LYS A 13 -8.64 -4.26 -8.29
N GLU A 14 -8.87 -5.55 -8.52
CA GLU A 14 -8.86 -6.58 -7.47
C GLU A 14 -7.52 -6.61 -6.72
N LYS A 15 -6.40 -6.62 -7.46
CA LYS A 15 -5.07 -6.58 -6.85
C LYS A 15 -4.76 -5.26 -6.15
N GLY A 16 -5.26 -4.14 -6.65
CA GLY A 16 -5.14 -2.85 -6.00
C GLY A 16 -5.76 -2.85 -4.60
N GLU A 17 -6.99 -3.36 -4.47
CA GLU A 17 -7.68 -3.45 -3.17
C GLU A 17 -7.00 -4.46 -2.22
N GLU A 18 -6.58 -5.63 -2.73
CA GLU A 18 -5.82 -6.61 -1.95
C GLU A 18 -4.54 -5.99 -1.37
N TRP A 19 -3.76 -5.28 -2.20
CA TRP A 19 -2.51 -4.66 -1.76
C TRP A 19 -2.72 -3.51 -0.79
N LYS A 20 -3.78 -2.70 -0.98
CA LYS A 20 -4.14 -1.64 -0.03
C LYS A 20 -4.50 -2.22 1.34
N GLU A 21 -5.25 -3.32 1.36
CA GLU A 21 -5.61 -3.98 2.62
C GLU A 21 -4.39 -4.57 3.32
N LEU A 22 -3.50 -5.25 2.58
CA LEU A 22 -2.24 -5.75 3.13
C LEU A 22 -1.37 -4.62 3.67
N LEU A 23 -1.29 -3.49 2.96
CA LEU A 23 -0.56 -2.30 3.39
C LEU A 23 -1.13 -1.75 4.71
N ARG A 24 -2.45 -1.66 4.81
CA ARG A 24 -3.15 -1.20 6.02
C ARG A 24 -2.87 -2.11 7.22
N GLN A 25 -2.91 -3.43 7.02
CA GLN A 25 -2.61 -4.41 8.06
C GLN A 25 -1.16 -4.31 8.53
N ALA A 26 -0.22 -4.22 7.58
CA ALA A 26 1.19 -4.05 7.88
C ALA A 26 1.46 -2.74 8.66
N GLN A 27 0.87 -1.62 8.23
CA GLN A 27 0.99 -0.34 8.93
C GLN A 27 0.42 -0.43 10.35
N SER A 28 -0.73 -1.06 10.54
CA SER A 28 -1.34 -1.24 11.87
C SER A 28 -0.44 -2.06 12.79
N ALA A 29 0.07 -3.20 12.32
CA ALA A 29 0.96 -4.06 13.11
C ALA A 29 2.28 -3.35 13.48
N TYR A 30 2.79 -2.53 12.55
CA TYR A 30 3.99 -1.74 12.76
C TYR A 30 3.80 -0.68 13.85
N LEU A 31 2.72 0.10 13.77
CA LEU A 31 2.38 1.11 14.78
C LEU A 31 2.07 0.49 16.15
N GLU A 32 1.40 -0.66 16.17
CA GLU A 32 1.10 -1.39 17.40
C GLU A 32 2.37 -1.86 18.11
N THR A 33 3.36 -2.33 17.35
CA THR A 33 4.66 -2.75 17.89
C THR A 33 5.38 -1.57 18.55
N ALA A 34 5.41 -0.40 17.89
CA ALA A 34 6.00 0.80 18.48
C ALA A 34 5.31 1.20 19.79
N LYS A 35 3.97 1.16 19.84
CA LYS A 35 3.20 1.41 21.05
C LYS A 35 3.46 0.41 22.17
N LYS A 36 3.69 -0.87 21.84
CA LYS A 36 4.07 -1.90 22.82
C LYS A 36 5.45 -1.61 23.42
N ALA A 37 6.40 -1.12 22.62
CA ALA A 37 7.71 -0.70 23.12
C ALA A 37 7.63 0.50 24.06
N GLU A 38 6.75 1.48 23.78
CA GLU A 38 6.48 2.59 24.70
C GLU A 38 5.95 2.08 26.05
N LYS A 39 5.00 1.14 26.05
CA LYS A 39 4.46 0.54 27.28
C LYS A 39 5.49 -0.26 28.07
N LEU A 40 6.45 -0.90 27.42
CA LEU A 40 7.50 -1.65 28.13
C LEU A 40 8.31 -0.73 29.04
N GLU A 41 8.63 0.48 28.59
CA GLU A 41 9.33 1.50 29.40
C GLU A 41 8.49 1.99 30.58
N GLU A 42 7.15 2.05 30.43
CA GLU A 42 6.25 2.41 31.54
C GLU A 42 6.29 1.40 32.69
N TYR A 43 6.42 0.10 32.37
CA TYR A 43 6.48 -0.98 33.37
C TYR A 43 7.89 -1.24 33.89
N PHE A 44 8.89 -1.08 33.03
CA PHE A 44 10.28 -1.36 33.33
C PHE A 44 11.08 -0.12 32.95
N CYS A 45 11.32 0.77 33.90
CA CYS A 45 12.09 1.99 33.67
C CYS A 45 13.60 1.67 33.82
N CYS A 46 14.19 1.08 32.78
CA CYS A 46 15.61 0.77 32.74
C CYS A 46 16.27 1.24 31.43
N LYS A 47 17.59 1.10 31.35
CA LYS A 47 18.36 1.59 30.20
C LYS A 47 17.97 0.86 28.91
N GLU A 48 17.74 -0.44 29.01
CA GLU A 48 17.45 -1.32 27.88
C GLU A 48 16.10 -0.98 27.23
N THR A 49 15.08 -0.74 28.04
CA THR A 49 13.73 -0.35 27.60
C THR A 49 13.71 1.09 27.08
N ALA A 50 14.53 1.98 27.62
CA ALA A 50 14.69 3.34 27.10
C ALA A 50 15.32 3.34 25.70
N VAL A 51 16.29 2.45 25.44
CA VAL A 51 16.89 2.23 24.11
C VAL A 51 15.85 1.68 23.14
N LEU A 52 15.12 0.62 23.53
CA LEU A 52 14.06 0.04 22.69
C LEU A 52 13.02 1.09 22.31
N ARG A 53 12.50 1.85 23.28
CA ARG A 53 11.53 2.92 23.01
C ARG A 53 12.06 3.92 21.99
N LYS A 54 13.32 4.33 22.11
CA LYS A 54 13.94 5.29 21.19
C LYS A 54 14.03 4.72 19.77
N GLU A 55 14.49 3.48 19.62
CA GLU A 55 14.60 2.81 18.32
C GLU A 55 13.22 2.67 17.67
N PHE A 56 12.23 2.18 18.42
CA PHE A 56 10.85 2.05 17.93
C PHE A 56 10.20 3.38 17.60
N SER A 57 10.54 4.48 18.29
CA SER A 57 10.05 5.82 17.92
C SER A 57 10.60 6.27 16.58
N VAL A 58 11.90 6.07 16.32
CA VAL A 58 12.52 6.42 15.03
C VAL A 58 11.89 5.58 13.91
N TRP A 59 11.80 4.26 14.14
CA TRP A 59 11.16 3.35 13.20
C TRP A 59 9.71 3.72 12.92
N ARG A 60 8.91 4.07 13.95
CA ARG A 60 7.52 4.50 13.77
C ARG A 60 7.40 5.66 12.78
N ASP A 61 8.24 6.67 12.94
CA ASP A 61 8.20 7.88 12.11
C ASP A 61 8.65 7.57 10.68
N GLU A 62 9.79 6.88 10.50
CA GLU A 62 10.28 6.44 9.18
C GLU A 62 9.28 5.53 8.45
N GLY A 63 8.70 4.57 9.18
CA GLY A 63 7.74 3.63 8.63
C GLY A 63 6.46 4.33 8.20
N THR A 64 5.98 5.35 8.93
CA THR A 64 4.79 6.11 8.56
C THR A 64 4.96 6.79 7.20
N ASP A 65 6.14 7.36 6.94
CA ASP A 65 6.46 7.97 5.65
C ASP A 65 6.52 6.92 4.53
N ILE A 66 7.15 5.77 4.78
CA ILE A 66 7.27 4.68 3.81
C ILE A 66 5.90 4.09 3.46
N PHE A 67 5.07 3.79 4.47
CA PHE A 67 3.70 3.32 4.27
C PHE A 67 2.86 4.35 3.49
N GLY A 68 3.01 5.63 3.81
CA GLY A 68 2.34 6.71 3.08
C GLY A 68 2.77 6.81 1.62
N ALA A 69 4.07 6.69 1.34
CA ALA A 69 4.60 6.68 -0.02
C ALA A 69 4.09 5.46 -0.81
N PHE A 70 4.11 4.27 -0.22
CA PHE A 70 3.62 3.07 -0.89
C PHE A 70 2.11 3.13 -1.14
N GLY A 71 1.32 3.65 -0.19
CA GLY A 71 -0.11 3.87 -0.39
C GLY A 71 -0.41 4.81 -1.56
N LYS A 72 0.38 5.87 -1.74
CA LYS A 72 0.28 6.75 -2.93
C LYS A 72 0.59 6.01 -4.22
N HIS A 73 1.57 5.12 -4.22
CA HIS A 73 1.88 4.29 -5.38
C HIS A 73 0.74 3.32 -5.72
N LEU A 74 0.13 2.71 -4.71
CA LEU A 74 -1.05 1.84 -4.93
C LEU A 74 -2.23 2.64 -5.50
N GLY A 75 -2.48 3.86 -5.05
CA GLY A 75 -3.52 4.72 -5.65
C GLY A 75 -3.26 5.08 -7.12
N ARG A 76 -2.00 5.11 -7.57
CA ARG A 76 -1.67 5.31 -9.00
C ARG A 76 -2.03 4.11 -9.87
N LEU A 77 -2.06 2.90 -9.32
CA LEU A 77 -2.48 1.71 -10.08
C LEU A 77 -3.93 1.80 -10.54
N GLU A 78 -4.82 2.37 -9.72
CA GLU A 78 -6.20 2.63 -10.11
C GLU A 78 -6.29 3.63 -11.25
N SER A 79 -5.46 4.68 -11.21
CA SER A 79 -5.39 5.67 -12.29
C SER A 79 -4.91 5.03 -13.60
N MET A 80 -3.94 4.11 -13.54
CA MET A 80 -3.47 3.38 -14.71
C MET A 80 -4.55 2.44 -15.25
N ALA A 81 -5.26 1.72 -14.38
CA ALA A 81 -6.37 0.86 -14.79
C ALA A 81 -7.48 1.67 -15.51
N LEU A 82 -7.83 2.86 -15.02
CA LEU A 82 -8.80 3.74 -15.68
C LEU A 82 -8.34 4.19 -17.08
N ILE A 83 -7.07 4.56 -17.24
CA ILE A 83 -6.50 4.95 -18.55
C ILE A 83 -6.58 3.79 -19.55
N TYR A 84 -6.25 2.57 -19.11
CA TYR A 84 -6.35 1.38 -19.97
C TYR A 84 -7.81 1.08 -20.37
N GLU A 85 -8.75 1.20 -19.44
CA GLU A 85 -10.19 1.04 -19.70
C GLU A 85 -10.71 2.04 -20.75
N GLU A 86 -10.25 3.30 -20.67
CA GLU A 86 -10.65 4.35 -21.60
C GLU A 86 -10.01 4.17 -22.99
N ALA A 87 -8.76 3.71 -23.03
CA ALA A 87 -8.09 3.35 -24.28
C ALA A 87 -8.77 2.15 -24.98
N GLU A 88 -9.15 1.11 -24.23
CA GLU A 88 -9.89 -0.03 -24.77
C GLU A 88 -11.26 0.38 -25.34
N ARG A 89 -12.04 1.19 -24.61
CA ARG A 89 -13.33 1.69 -25.12
C ARG A 89 -13.18 2.53 -26.38
N SER A 90 -12.15 3.38 -26.43
CA SER A 90 -11.88 4.24 -27.58
C SER A 90 -11.53 3.42 -28.83
N ASN A 91 -10.76 2.34 -28.66
CA ASN A 91 -10.41 1.42 -29.75
C ASN A 91 -11.61 0.59 -30.22
N VAL A 92 -12.47 0.12 -29.32
CA VAL A 92 -13.69 -0.62 -29.68
C VAL A 92 -14.65 0.26 -30.48
N ASN A 93 -14.85 1.52 -30.06
CA ASN A 93 -15.71 2.46 -30.77
C ASN A 93 -15.18 2.85 -32.16
N ALA A 94 -13.85 2.84 -32.36
CA ALA A 94 -13.23 3.08 -33.66
C ALA A 94 -13.32 1.87 -34.62
N ALA A 95 -13.51 0.66 -34.09
CA ALA A 95 -13.56 -0.59 -34.86
C ALA A 95 -14.98 -0.97 -35.32
N VAL A 96 -16.03 -0.29 -34.86
CA VAL A 96 -17.40 -0.48 -35.33
C VAL A 96 -17.67 0.55 -36.45
N PRO A 97 -17.74 0.15 -37.73
CA PRO A 97 -18.15 1.06 -38.80
C PRO A 97 -19.65 1.37 -38.67
N ASN A 98 -20.02 2.62 -38.90
CA ASN A 98 -21.41 3.04 -39.10
C ASN A 98 -22.09 2.25 -40.24
#